data_AF-A0A8X6X531-F1
#
_entry.id   AF-A0A8X6X531-F1
#
_cell.length_a   1.000
_cell.length_b   1.000
_cell.length_c   1.000
_cell.angle_alpha   90.00
_cell.angle_beta   90.00
_cell.angle_gamma   90.00
#
_symmetry.space_group_name_H-M   'P 1'
#
loop_
_entity.id
_entity.type
_entity.pdbx_description
1 polymer ?
#
loop_
_entity_poly.entity_id
_entity_poly.type
_entity_poly.pdbx_seq_one_letter_code
_entity_poly.pdbx_strand_id
1 'polypeptide(L)'
;MKVRCLTGKWKVHFSSSPKENKLLDYIRAKIEATGPITVSDYMKEVLTLPHSGYYMSRDVFGSSGDFITSPEISQVFGELVGVWFFKIMVFSKLKPKDLRLSIHFIEISPHLCHLQKSKLCSDNTKEDLYGKTLHTKYGYPITWHPHLTNVPEETFSLFLAHEFFDAMPIHKFQKTPDGWREILIDFKNGELQFILSRNPTAATKLLIDGNEKRDHVEISPESGILLDDITKRMREDGGITLIVDYGHLGTKTDTFRGFKNHQLHDPLKNVGEVDLTADVDFQFLSKHVNGKAIAVGPVTQASFLKNMGIDVRLEVS
;
A
#
# COMPACT_ATOMS: atom_id res chain seq x y z
N MET A 1 -9.60 -32.09 -28.20
CA MET A 1 -10.92 -32.70 -28.47
C MET A 1 -10.72 -34.20 -28.65
N LYS A 2 -11.20 -35.05 -27.74
CA LYS A 2 -11.22 -36.52 -27.92
C LYS A 2 -12.66 -36.98 -27.77
N VAL A 3 -13.18 -37.66 -28.79
CA VAL A 3 -14.55 -38.19 -28.81
C VAL A 3 -14.47 -39.71 -28.68
N ARG A 4 -15.14 -40.28 -27.68
CA ARG A 4 -15.44 -41.72 -27.61
C ARG A 4 -16.92 -41.89 -27.28
N CYS A 5 -17.60 -42.71 -28.07
CA CYS A 5 -19.00 -43.06 -27.90
C CYS A 5 -19.11 -44.41 -27.20
N LEU A 6 -19.64 -44.41 -25.98
CA LEU A 6 -20.22 -45.61 -25.36
C LEU A 6 -21.54 -45.14 -24.72
N THR A 7 -22.64 -45.79 -25.12
CA THR A 7 -23.97 -45.73 -24.47
C THR A 7 -24.80 -44.44 -24.59
N GLY A 8 -25.03 -43.93 -25.82
CA GLY A 8 -26.30 -43.28 -26.19
C GLY A 8 -26.76 -42.02 -25.44
N LYS A 9 -25.93 -41.40 -24.59
CA LYS A 9 -26.17 -40.08 -23.99
C LYS A 9 -24.98 -39.19 -24.23
N TRP A 10 -25.19 -38.12 -25.00
CA TRP A 10 -24.21 -37.06 -25.19
C TRP A 10 -23.99 -36.34 -23.85
N LYS A 11 -22.89 -36.63 -23.16
CA LYS A 11 -22.36 -35.74 -22.12
C LYS A 11 -21.23 -34.93 -22.73
N VAL A 12 -21.52 -33.66 -23.02
CA VAL A 12 -20.46 -32.68 -23.33
C VAL A 12 -19.78 -32.36 -22.01
N HIS A 13 -18.60 -32.92 -21.79
CA HIS A 13 -17.70 -32.41 -20.76
C HIS A 13 -17.07 -31.13 -21.30
N PHE A 14 -17.63 -29.98 -20.91
CA PHE A 14 -16.85 -28.75 -20.93
C PHE A 14 -15.76 -28.94 -19.87
N SER A 15 -14.52 -29.21 -20.30
CA SER A 15 -13.40 -28.78 -19.47
C SER A 15 -13.54 -27.27 -19.40
N SER A 16 -13.88 -26.72 -18.23
CA SER A 16 -13.74 -25.29 -18.00
C SER A 16 -12.30 -24.94 -18.36
N SER A 17 -12.09 -24.25 -19.48
CA SER A 17 -10.85 -23.55 -19.71
C SER A 17 -10.60 -22.69 -18.46
N PRO A 18 -9.36 -22.65 -17.91
CA PRO A 18 -9.08 -21.75 -16.81
C PRO A 18 -9.56 -20.35 -17.22
N LYS A 19 -10.29 -19.66 -16.33
CA LYS A 19 -10.72 -18.27 -16.55
C LYS A 19 -9.51 -17.49 -17.04
N GLU A 20 -9.64 -16.89 -18.22
CA GLU A 20 -8.56 -16.13 -18.86
C GLU A 20 -8.16 -14.97 -17.94
N ASN A 21 -6.91 -14.99 -17.46
CA ASN A 21 -6.39 -13.97 -16.57
C ASN A 21 -5.70 -12.89 -17.40
N LYS A 22 -6.49 -11.89 -17.82
CA LYS A 22 -6.02 -10.78 -18.68
C LYS A 22 -4.81 -10.03 -18.11
N LEU A 23 -4.72 -9.92 -16.78
CA LEU A 23 -3.58 -9.26 -16.13
C LEU A 23 -2.31 -10.11 -16.25
N LEU A 24 -2.41 -11.42 -16.05
CA LEU A 24 -1.29 -12.33 -16.28
C LEU A 24 -0.84 -12.31 -17.74
N ASP A 25 -1.78 -12.31 -18.69
CA ASP A 25 -1.47 -12.22 -20.12
C ASP A 25 -0.77 -10.90 -20.47
N TYR A 26 -1.20 -9.79 -19.86
CA TYR A 26 -0.54 -8.49 -20.00
C TYR A 26 0.90 -8.51 -19.45
N ILE A 27 1.10 -9.01 -18.22
CA ILE A 27 2.43 -9.10 -17.59
C ILE A 27 3.34 -10.00 -18.43
N ARG A 28 2.82 -11.13 -18.92
CA ARG A 28 3.54 -12.03 -19.81
C ARG A 28 3.96 -11.31 -21.10
N ALA A 29 3.05 -10.61 -21.76
CA ALA A 29 3.37 -9.85 -22.97
C ALA A 29 4.42 -8.76 -22.71
N LYS A 30 4.37 -8.10 -21.55
CA LYS A 30 5.37 -7.12 -21.13
C LYS A 30 6.75 -7.76 -20.95
N ILE A 31 6.83 -8.91 -20.29
CA ILE A 31 8.08 -9.65 -20.10
C ILE A 31 8.63 -10.15 -21.45
N GLU A 32 7.78 -10.69 -22.33
CA GLU A 32 8.18 -11.13 -23.67
C GLU A 32 8.74 -9.96 -24.51
N ALA A 33 8.20 -8.75 -24.36
CA ALA A 33 8.63 -7.57 -25.11
C ALA A 33 9.88 -6.88 -24.53
N THR A 34 10.03 -6.85 -23.21
CA THR A 34 11.06 -6.02 -22.52
C THR A 34 12.12 -6.82 -21.79
N GLY A 35 11.94 -8.14 -21.69
CA GLY A 35 12.69 -9.01 -20.80
C GLY A 35 12.13 -9.03 -19.38
N PRO A 36 12.86 -9.66 -18.44
CA PRO A 36 12.44 -9.75 -17.04
C PRO A 36 12.18 -8.38 -16.41
N ILE A 37 11.09 -8.25 -15.67
CA ILE A 37 10.67 -7.00 -15.01
C ILE A 37 11.12 -6.97 -13.56
N THR A 38 11.23 -5.78 -12.97
CA THR A 38 11.57 -5.66 -11.54
C THR A 38 10.40 -6.11 -10.65
N VAL A 39 10.68 -6.46 -9.39
CA VAL A 39 9.61 -6.71 -8.39
C VAL A 39 8.77 -5.45 -8.18
N SER A 40 9.40 -4.28 -8.26
CA SER A 40 8.71 -2.98 -8.16
C SER A 40 7.71 -2.81 -9.30
N ASP A 41 8.12 -3.05 -10.55
CA ASP A 41 7.22 -3.00 -11.69
C ASP A 41 6.09 -4.01 -11.56
N TYR A 42 6.39 -5.24 -11.15
CA TYR A 42 5.37 -6.26 -10.95
C TYR A 42 4.34 -5.85 -9.89
N MET A 43 4.77 -5.37 -8.71
CA MET A 43 3.87 -4.88 -7.67
C MET A 43 2.98 -3.75 -8.19
N LYS A 44 3.57 -2.78 -8.88
CA LYS A 44 2.84 -1.65 -9.44
C LYS A 44 1.75 -2.08 -10.41
N GLU A 45 2.08 -2.95 -11.36
CA GLU A 45 1.11 -3.47 -12.33
C GLU A 45 0.02 -4.30 -11.63
N VAL A 46 0.39 -5.20 -10.71
CA VAL A 46 -0.58 -6.08 -10.06
C VAL A 46 -1.52 -5.33 -9.14
N LEU A 47 -1.05 -4.32 -8.42
CA LEU A 47 -1.85 -3.58 -7.46
C LEU A 47 -2.68 -2.47 -8.11
N THR A 48 -2.10 -1.76 -9.09
CA THR A 48 -2.62 -0.46 -9.53
C THR A 48 -2.87 -0.33 -11.03
N LEU A 49 -2.60 -1.36 -11.86
CA LEU A 49 -2.87 -1.26 -13.29
C LEU A 49 -4.35 -0.93 -13.53
N PRO A 50 -4.67 0.10 -14.34
CA PRO A 50 -6.06 0.48 -14.59
C PRO A 50 -6.91 -0.71 -15.04
N HIS A 51 -8.14 -0.78 -14.53
CA HIS A 51 -9.17 -1.79 -14.84
C HIS A 51 -8.89 -3.24 -14.41
N SER A 52 -7.68 -3.59 -13.96
CA SER A 52 -7.34 -4.99 -13.65
C SER A 52 -6.45 -5.18 -12.42
N GLY A 53 -5.81 -4.12 -11.94
CA GLY A 53 -5.07 -4.13 -10.69
C GLY A 53 -5.98 -4.45 -9.50
N TYR A 54 -5.37 -5.04 -8.48
CA TYR A 54 -6.02 -5.53 -7.27
C TYR A 54 -6.90 -4.44 -6.61
N TYR A 55 -6.36 -3.25 -6.41
CA TYR A 55 -7.10 -2.13 -5.81
C TYR A 55 -8.03 -1.41 -6.80
N MET A 56 -7.89 -1.62 -8.11
CA MET A 56 -8.66 -0.89 -9.14
C MET A 56 -9.98 -1.56 -9.50
N SER A 57 -10.11 -2.88 -9.30
CA SER A 57 -11.13 -3.68 -9.98
C SER A 57 -12.00 -4.54 -9.05
N ARG A 58 -11.77 -4.53 -7.73
CA ARG A 58 -12.39 -5.47 -6.78
C ARG A 58 -13.00 -4.79 -5.57
N ASP A 59 -14.05 -5.42 -5.01
CA ASP A 59 -14.52 -5.17 -3.65
C ASP A 59 -13.50 -5.76 -2.66
N VAL A 60 -12.52 -4.97 -2.25
CA VAL A 60 -11.32 -5.43 -1.52
C VAL A 60 -11.53 -5.56 0.00
N PHE A 61 -12.58 -4.94 0.56
CA PHE A 61 -12.76 -4.76 2.01
C PHE A 61 -14.08 -5.38 2.54
N GLY A 62 -14.04 -5.98 3.74
CA GLY A 62 -15.19 -6.50 4.49
C GLY A 62 -15.03 -7.97 4.91
N SER A 63 -16.04 -8.55 5.58
CA SER A 63 -16.04 -9.95 6.05
C SER A 63 -15.91 -11.02 4.95
N SER A 64 -15.95 -10.59 3.68
CA SER A 64 -15.81 -11.39 2.47
C SER A 64 -14.63 -10.94 1.60
N GLY A 65 -13.86 -9.92 2.02
CA GLY A 65 -12.67 -9.40 1.35
C GLY A 65 -11.38 -10.00 1.92
N ASP A 66 -10.22 -9.73 1.30
CA ASP A 66 -8.96 -10.38 1.69
C ASP A 66 -8.32 -9.78 2.96
N PHE A 67 -8.82 -8.63 3.47
CA PHE A 67 -8.29 -7.94 4.65
C PHE A 67 -9.29 -7.71 5.78
N ILE A 68 -8.77 -7.87 6.99
CA ILE A 68 -9.28 -7.20 8.19
C ILE A 68 -8.16 -6.25 8.64
N THR A 69 -8.29 -4.95 8.36
CA THR A 69 -7.32 -3.93 8.79
C THR A 69 -7.68 -3.44 10.20
N SER A 70 -6.74 -2.81 10.93
CA SER A 70 -7.00 -2.39 12.33
C SER A 70 -8.31 -1.58 12.54
N PRO A 71 -8.71 -0.65 11.64
CA PRO A 71 -10.00 0.03 11.70
C PRO A 71 -11.23 -0.86 11.46
N GLU A 72 -11.08 -1.95 10.69
CA GLU A 72 -12.14 -2.93 10.42
C GLU A 72 -12.26 -3.97 11.55
N ILE A 73 -11.21 -4.17 12.36
CA ILE A 73 -11.25 -4.99 13.59
C ILE A 73 -12.02 -4.25 14.69
N SER A 74 -11.76 -2.95 14.88
CA SER A 74 -12.39 -2.18 15.95
C SER A 74 -12.40 -0.67 15.70
N GLN A 75 -13.56 -0.06 15.90
CA GLN A 75 -13.75 1.40 15.97
C GLN A 75 -12.77 2.07 16.97
N VAL A 76 -12.34 1.35 18.01
CA VAL A 76 -11.43 1.84 19.06
C VAL A 76 -10.11 2.35 18.47
N PHE A 77 -9.59 1.73 17.40
CA PHE A 77 -8.35 2.22 16.77
C PHE A 77 -8.51 3.66 16.26
N GLY A 78 -9.56 3.92 15.49
CA GLY A 78 -9.82 5.26 14.93
C GLY A 78 -10.07 6.31 16.02
N GLU A 79 -10.75 5.93 17.10
CA GLU A 79 -10.97 6.82 18.25
C GLU A 79 -9.64 7.19 18.93
N LEU A 80 -8.73 6.24 19.12
CA LEU A 80 -7.44 6.48 19.75
C LEU A 80 -6.50 7.30 18.88
N VAL A 81 -6.56 7.13 17.56
CA VAL A 81 -5.89 8.04 16.61
C VAL A 81 -6.49 9.46 16.73
N GLY A 82 -7.80 9.58 16.89
CA GLY A 82 -8.47 10.85 17.20
C GLY A 82 -7.98 11.50 18.50
N VAL A 83 -7.82 10.72 19.57
CA VAL A 83 -7.24 11.18 20.85
C VAL A 83 -5.79 11.66 20.66
N TRP A 84 -5.00 10.94 19.87
CA TRP A 84 -3.64 11.33 19.54
C TRP A 84 -3.61 12.69 18.81
N PHE A 85 -4.46 12.87 17.81
CA PHE A 85 -4.62 14.15 17.10
C PHE A 85 -4.98 15.29 18.06
N PHE A 86 -5.98 15.07 18.92
CA PHE A 86 -6.42 16.08 19.88
C PHE A 86 -5.29 16.48 20.85
N LYS A 87 -4.57 15.50 21.41
CA LYS A 87 -3.42 15.76 22.29
C LYS A 87 -2.39 16.64 21.59
N ILE A 88 -2.03 16.29 20.36
CA ILE A 88 -1.06 17.06 19.58
C ILE A 88 -1.53 18.49 19.33
N MET A 89 -2.79 18.69 18.95
CA MET A 89 -3.33 20.05 18.75
C MET A 89 -3.24 20.90 20.02
N VAL A 90 -3.55 20.32 21.18
CA VAL A 90 -3.45 21.00 22.48
C VAL A 90 -2.00 21.37 22.79
N PHE A 91 -1.06 20.45 22.63
CA PHE A 91 0.37 20.71 22.89
C PHE A 91 0.96 21.74 21.91
N SER A 92 0.52 21.74 20.65
CA SER A 92 0.93 22.70 19.63
C SER A 92 0.23 24.07 19.77
N LYS A 93 -0.58 24.28 20.81
CA LYS A 93 -1.38 25.50 21.05
C LYS A 93 -2.30 25.88 19.89
N LEU A 94 -2.70 24.92 19.05
CA LEU A 94 -3.70 25.12 18.02
C LEU A 94 -5.06 25.23 18.72
N LYS A 95 -5.66 26.44 18.71
CA LYS A 95 -6.92 26.70 19.41
C LYS A 95 -8.10 26.11 18.64
N PRO A 96 -8.87 25.16 19.21
CA PRO A 96 -9.94 24.48 18.48
C PRO A 96 -11.05 25.38 17.93
N LYS A 97 -11.29 26.54 18.56
CA LYS A 97 -12.42 27.43 18.23
C LYS A 97 -12.27 28.16 16.90
N ASP A 98 -11.06 28.24 16.35
CA ASP A 98 -10.76 28.91 15.08
C ASP A 98 -10.37 27.92 13.97
N LEU A 99 -10.40 26.61 14.23
CA LEU A 99 -9.97 25.59 13.29
C LEU A 99 -11.09 25.24 12.31
N ARG A 100 -10.84 25.53 11.02
CA ARG A 100 -11.61 24.98 9.91
C ARG A 100 -10.95 23.68 9.48
N LEU A 101 -11.55 22.56 9.88
CA LEU A 101 -11.07 21.22 9.50
C LEU A 101 -11.63 20.83 8.12
N SER A 102 -10.75 20.37 7.24
CA SER A 102 -11.11 19.66 6.01
C SER A 102 -10.40 18.31 5.97
N ILE A 103 -11.01 17.34 5.31
CA ILE A 103 -10.49 15.99 5.16
C ILE A 103 -10.06 15.80 3.69
N HIS A 104 -8.83 15.35 3.49
CA HIS A 104 -8.27 15.10 2.17
C HIS A 104 -7.79 13.66 2.07
N PHE A 105 -8.43 12.87 1.22
CA PHE A 105 -7.98 11.52 0.89
C PHE A 105 -7.04 11.56 -0.31
N ILE A 106 -5.92 10.83 -0.22
CA ILE A 106 -5.04 10.56 -1.35
C ILE A 106 -5.31 9.12 -1.78
N GLU A 107 -6.02 8.95 -2.88
CA GLU A 107 -6.54 7.66 -3.34
C GLU A 107 -6.53 7.66 -4.87
N ILE A 108 -5.98 6.61 -5.47
CA ILE A 108 -5.90 6.48 -6.93
C ILE A 108 -6.98 5.53 -7.48
N SER A 109 -7.58 4.70 -6.63
CA SER A 109 -8.65 3.79 -7.01
C SER A 109 -10.01 4.48 -7.00
N PRO A 110 -10.67 4.63 -8.17
CA PRO A 110 -12.04 5.13 -8.20
C PRO A 110 -12.99 4.23 -7.39
N HIS A 111 -12.71 2.92 -7.36
CA HIS A 111 -13.49 1.97 -6.57
C HIS A 111 -13.39 2.28 -5.07
N LEU A 112 -12.18 2.48 -4.55
CA LEU A 112 -11.97 2.81 -3.14
C LEU A 112 -12.49 4.20 -2.78
N CYS A 113 -12.35 5.19 -3.66
CA CYS A 113 -12.96 6.51 -3.50
C CYS A 113 -14.49 6.39 -3.28
N HIS A 114 -15.18 5.57 -4.08
CA HIS A 114 -16.61 5.33 -3.91
C HIS A 114 -16.96 4.60 -2.61
N LEU A 115 -16.16 3.60 -2.22
CA LEU A 115 -16.35 2.88 -0.96
C LEU A 115 -16.21 3.84 0.23
N GLN A 116 -15.16 4.65 0.25
CA GLN A 116 -14.91 5.68 1.27
C GLN A 116 -16.04 6.71 1.32
N LYS A 117 -16.49 7.22 0.15
CA LYS A 117 -17.65 8.12 0.05
C LYS A 117 -18.89 7.50 0.68
N SER A 118 -19.22 6.25 0.36
CA SER A 118 -20.41 5.58 0.90
C SER A 118 -20.39 5.40 2.42
N LYS A 119 -19.18 5.25 3.02
CA LYS A 119 -19.00 5.11 4.47
C LYS A 119 -19.06 6.46 5.21
N LEU A 120 -18.57 7.53 4.56
CA LEU A 120 -18.32 8.83 5.19
C LEU A 120 -19.36 9.91 4.85
N CYS A 121 -20.01 9.82 3.68
CA CYS A 121 -20.95 10.80 3.16
C CYS A 121 -22.37 10.21 3.07
N SER A 122 -23.38 11.08 3.10
CA SER A 122 -24.79 10.65 2.92
C SER A 122 -25.20 10.50 1.46
N ASP A 123 -24.33 10.89 0.52
CA ASP A 123 -24.57 10.83 -0.92
C ASP A 123 -23.99 9.53 -1.51
N ASN A 124 -24.82 8.80 -2.26
CA ASN A 124 -24.47 7.53 -2.91
C ASN A 124 -24.35 7.64 -4.44
N THR A 125 -24.30 8.85 -5.00
CA THR A 125 -24.09 9.02 -6.44
C THR A 125 -22.72 8.49 -6.89
N LYS A 126 -22.74 7.73 -7.99
CA LYS A 126 -21.54 7.24 -8.67
C LYS A 126 -21.10 8.27 -9.70
N GLU A 127 -20.27 9.21 -9.27
CA GLU A 127 -19.62 10.21 -10.11
C GLU A 127 -18.11 10.21 -9.85
N ASP A 128 -17.32 10.72 -10.80
CA ASP A 128 -15.91 10.99 -10.53
C ASP A 128 -15.78 11.98 -9.36
N LEU A 129 -14.97 11.62 -8.36
CA LEU A 129 -14.82 12.33 -7.09
C LEU A 129 -13.59 13.23 -7.05
N TYR A 130 -12.65 13.09 -7.98
CA TYR A 130 -11.38 13.79 -7.89
C TYR A 130 -11.55 15.31 -7.94
N GLY A 131 -10.98 16.00 -6.95
CA GLY A 131 -11.06 17.45 -6.80
C GLY A 131 -12.43 18.00 -6.37
N LYS A 132 -13.46 17.16 -6.26
CA LYS A 132 -14.79 17.59 -5.79
C LYS A 132 -14.85 17.58 -4.27
N THR A 133 -15.31 18.68 -3.69
CA THR A 133 -15.52 18.79 -2.24
C THR A 133 -16.96 18.42 -1.90
N LEU A 134 -17.11 17.36 -1.12
CA LEU A 134 -18.36 16.92 -0.52
C LEU A 134 -18.36 17.24 0.98
N HIS A 135 -19.40 16.80 1.68
CA HIS A 135 -19.47 16.88 3.13
C HIS A 135 -19.68 15.49 3.72
N THR A 136 -18.94 15.19 4.78
CA THR A 136 -19.18 14.00 5.60
C THR A 136 -20.57 14.06 6.25
N LYS A 137 -21.06 12.92 6.74
CA LYS A 137 -22.28 12.83 7.57
C LYS A 137 -22.24 13.67 8.86
N TYR A 138 -21.06 14.18 9.21
CA TYR A 138 -20.82 15.06 10.36
C TYR A 138 -20.64 16.54 9.97
N GLY A 139 -20.77 16.89 8.69
CA GLY A 139 -20.71 18.28 8.22
C GLY A 139 -19.30 18.81 7.90
N TYR A 140 -18.26 17.98 7.95
CA TYR A 140 -16.90 18.39 7.57
C TYR A 140 -16.67 18.28 6.05
N PRO A 141 -16.03 19.27 5.41
CA PRO A 141 -15.59 19.18 4.02
C PRO A 141 -14.65 17.99 3.79
N ILE A 142 -14.86 17.26 2.69
CA ILE A 142 -14.06 16.09 2.30
C ILE A 142 -13.79 16.10 0.79
N THR A 143 -12.55 15.84 0.39
CA THR A 143 -12.09 15.85 -1.01
C THR A 143 -11.17 14.65 -1.27
N TRP A 144 -11.26 14.04 -2.45
CA TRP A 144 -10.37 12.98 -2.92
C TRP A 144 -9.38 13.52 -3.96
N HIS A 145 -8.13 13.10 -3.85
CA HIS A 145 -7.00 13.52 -4.67
C HIS A 145 -6.23 12.30 -5.17
N PRO A 146 -5.82 12.24 -6.44
CA PRO A 146 -5.01 11.13 -6.92
C PRO A 146 -3.56 11.21 -6.42
N HIS A 147 -3.06 12.41 -6.14
CA HIS A 147 -1.70 12.63 -5.65
C HIS A 147 -1.67 13.69 -4.55
N LEU A 148 -0.66 13.59 -3.67
CA LEU A 148 -0.42 14.58 -2.61
C LEU A 148 -0.27 16.01 -3.16
N THR A 149 0.31 16.17 -4.34
CA THR A 149 0.50 17.46 -5.03
C THR A 149 -0.82 18.14 -5.42
N ASN A 150 -1.95 17.43 -5.41
CA ASN A 150 -3.28 18.01 -5.67
C ASN A 150 -3.97 18.51 -4.40
N VAL A 151 -3.46 18.16 -3.22
CA VAL A 151 -4.02 18.63 -1.94
C VAL A 151 -3.76 20.14 -1.80
N PRO A 152 -4.68 20.96 -1.26
CA PRO A 152 -4.49 22.41 -1.08
C PRO A 152 -3.36 22.80 -0.11
N GLU A 153 -2.38 23.59 -0.60
CA GLU A 153 -1.21 24.10 0.16
C GLU A 153 -1.58 25.23 1.13
N GLU A 154 -0.59 25.79 1.84
CA GLU A 154 -0.72 26.93 2.74
C GLU A 154 -1.61 26.65 3.98
N THR A 155 -1.66 25.38 4.41
CA THR A 155 -2.44 24.96 5.57
C THR A 155 -1.69 23.94 6.43
N PHE A 156 -1.76 24.12 7.74
CA PHE A 156 -1.19 23.17 8.68
C PHE A 156 -1.84 21.79 8.48
N SER A 157 -1.02 20.80 8.16
CA SER A 157 -1.51 19.50 7.71
C SER A 157 -1.15 18.37 8.67
N LEU A 158 -2.14 17.52 8.93
CA LEU A 158 -2.01 16.29 9.69
C LEU A 158 -2.06 15.11 8.71
N PHE A 159 -0.93 14.45 8.51
CA PHE A 159 -0.82 13.31 7.61
C PHE A 159 -0.99 12.00 8.38
N LEU A 160 -1.86 11.13 7.88
CA LEU A 160 -2.04 9.78 8.39
C LEU A 160 -1.83 8.78 7.25
N ALA A 161 -0.82 7.94 7.38
CA ALA A 161 -0.59 6.79 6.51
C ALA A 161 -0.76 5.53 7.36
N HIS A 162 -1.84 4.80 7.13
CA HIS A 162 -2.19 3.59 7.90
C HIS A 162 -2.30 2.41 6.94
N GLU A 163 -1.41 1.42 7.06
CA GLU A 163 -1.31 0.28 6.14
C GLU A 163 -1.25 0.78 4.67
N PHE A 164 -0.25 1.63 4.40
CA PHE A 164 -0.09 2.32 3.12
C PHE A 164 1.29 2.07 2.52
N PHE A 165 2.33 2.12 3.36
CA PHE A 165 3.71 2.00 2.89
C PHE A 165 4.08 0.55 2.57
N ASP A 166 3.38 -0.43 3.14
CA ASP A 166 3.60 -1.85 2.85
C ASP A 166 3.15 -2.27 1.44
N ALA A 167 2.16 -1.57 0.88
CA ALA A 167 1.69 -1.72 -0.49
C ALA A 167 2.55 -0.97 -1.52
N MET A 168 3.53 -0.18 -1.08
CA MET A 168 4.38 0.59 -2.00
C MET A 168 5.36 -0.33 -2.75
N PRO A 169 5.58 -0.13 -4.06
CA PRO A 169 6.50 -0.95 -4.84
C PRO A 169 7.91 -1.01 -4.25
N ILE A 170 8.47 -2.21 -4.16
CA ILE A 170 9.84 -2.48 -3.69
C ILE A 170 10.71 -3.12 -4.77
N HIS A 171 11.96 -2.69 -4.83
CA HIS A 171 13.02 -3.43 -5.49
C HIS A 171 13.62 -4.45 -4.51
N LYS A 172 13.94 -5.64 -4.99
CA LYS A 172 14.61 -6.70 -4.23
C LYS A 172 16.02 -6.89 -4.75
N PHE A 173 16.99 -6.96 -3.84
CA PHE A 173 18.40 -7.14 -4.18
C PHE A 173 19.00 -8.32 -3.43
N GLN A 174 19.95 -8.98 -4.07
CA GLN A 174 20.75 -10.06 -3.48
C GLN A 174 22.23 -9.82 -3.74
N LYS A 175 23.05 -10.00 -2.70
CA LYS A 175 24.51 -9.97 -2.77
C LYS A 175 25.01 -11.30 -3.33
N THR A 176 25.86 -11.24 -4.34
CA THR A 176 26.53 -12.41 -4.92
C THR A 176 28.05 -12.25 -4.79
N PRO A 177 28.86 -13.30 -5.07
CA PRO A 177 30.32 -13.17 -5.11
C PRO A 177 30.81 -12.07 -6.07
N ASP A 178 30.03 -11.78 -7.13
CA ASP A 178 30.32 -10.76 -8.14
C ASP A 178 29.62 -9.42 -7.85
N GLY A 179 29.24 -9.18 -6.59
CA GLY A 179 28.55 -7.98 -6.13
C GLY A 179 27.02 -8.08 -6.15
N TRP A 180 26.35 -6.96 -5.91
CA TRP A 180 24.90 -6.91 -5.86
C TRP A 180 24.24 -7.19 -7.21
N ARG A 181 23.12 -7.91 -7.18
CA ARG A 181 22.21 -8.15 -8.30
C ARG A 181 20.79 -7.84 -7.86
N GLU A 182 19.97 -7.44 -8.82
CA GLU A 182 18.55 -7.24 -8.59
C GLU A 182 17.81 -8.55 -8.83
N ILE A 183 16.83 -8.85 -7.99
CA ILE A 183 15.88 -9.94 -8.20
C ILE A 183 14.78 -9.39 -9.12
N LEU A 184 14.61 -10.04 -10.26
CA LEU A 184 13.63 -9.74 -11.30
C LEU A 184 12.60 -10.88 -11.38
N ILE A 185 11.51 -10.65 -12.10
CA ILE A 185 10.47 -11.62 -12.40
C ILE A 185 10.47 -11.89 -13.90
N ASP A 186 10.54 -13.16 -14.26
CA ASP A 186 10.51 -13.64 -15.64
C ASP A 186 9.41 -14.70 -15.81
N PHE A 187 9.00 -14.98 -17.05
CA PHE A 187 8.01 -16.00 -17.37
C PHE A 187 8.70 -17.21 -18.00
N LYS A 188 8.88 -18.29 -17.23
CA LYS A 188 9.59 -19.51 -17.66
C LYS A 188 8.77 -20.75 -17.35
N ASN A 189 8.86 -21.76 -18.22
CA ASN A 189 8.18 -23.05 -18.04
C ASN A 189 6.65 -22.94 -17.80
N GLY A 190 6.03 -21.87 -18.30
CA GLY A 190 4.58 -21.63 -18.16
C GLY A 190 4.16 -20.91 -16.89
N GLU A 191 5.10 -20.40 -16.08
CA GLU A 191 4.81 -19.67 -14.83
C GLU A 191 5.78 -18.49 -14.60
N LEU A 192 5.38 -17.58 -13.72
CA LEU A 192 6.24 -16.49 -13.25
C LEU A 192 7.25 -17.03 -12.23
N GLN A 193 8.51 -16.60 -12.34
CA GLN A 193 9.61 -17.04 -11.47
C GLN A 193 10.55 -15.88 -11.14
N PHE A 194 11.06 -15.86 -9.91
CA PHE A 194 12.15 -14.96 -9.54
C PHE A 194 13.45 -15.39 -10.22
N ILE A 195 14.18 -14.43 -10.77
CA ILE A 195 15.51 -14.63 -11.35
C ILE A 195 16.46 -13.51 -10.89
N LEU A 196 17.77 -13.75 -10.97
CA LEU A 196 18.76 -12.69 -10.75
C LEU A 196 19.08 -11.96 -12.06
N SER A 197 19.25 -10.64 -11.97
CA SER A 197 19.77 -9.84 -13.06
C SER A 197 21.17 -10.33 -13.47
N ARG A 198 21.47 -10.34 -14.77
CA ARG A 198 22.79 -10.79 -15.27
C ARG A 198 23.91 -9.84 -14.82
N ASN A 199 23.63 -8.54 -14.85
CA ASN A 199 24.54 -7.46 -14.46
C ASN A 199 23.87 -6.56 -13.40
N PRO A 200 24.65 -5.76 -12.65
CA PRO A 200 24.09 -4.73 -11.78
C PRO A 200 23.20 -3.76 -12.57
N THR A 201 21.96 -3.60 -12.14
CA THR A 201 20.99 -2.67 -12.74
C THR A 201 21.26 -1.23 -12.32
N ALA A 202 20.55 -0.26 -12.90
CA ALA A 202 20.61 1.13 -12.44
C ALA A 202 20.15 1.24 -10.97
N ALA A 203 19.06 0.56 -10.61
CA ALA A 203 18.55 0.50 -9.24
C ALA A 203 19.59 -0.09 -8.27
N THR A 204 20.30 -1.15 -8.67
CA THR A 204 21.40 -1.73 -7.88
C THR A 204 22.47 -0.70 -7.54
N LYS A 205 22.82 0.18 -8.49
CA LYS A 205 23.88 1.19 -8.31
C LYS A 205 23.43 2.42 -7.52
N LEU A 206 22.15 2.77 -7.60
CA LEU A 206 21.60 3.99 -7.01
C LEU A 206 21.01 3.79 -5.61
N LEU A 207 20.45 2.60 -5.34
CA LEU A 207 19.66 2.35 -4.13
C LEU A 207 20.44 1.63 -3.03
N ILE A 208 21.41 0.80 -3.39
CA ILE A 208 22.20 0.05 -2.41
C ILE A 208 23.28 0.94 -1.79
N ASP A 209 23.27 1.04 -0.47
CA ASP A 209 24.34 1.69 0.30
C ASP A 209 25.64 0.87 0.19
N GLY A 210 26.77 1.54 -0.05
CA GLY A 210 28.08 0.90 -0.10
C GLY A 210 28.50 0.23 1.22
N ASN A 211 27.90 0.62 2.34
CA ASN A 211 28.09 0.02 3.66
C ASN A 211 27.06 -1.08 4.00
N GLU A 212 26.24 -1.49 3.03
CA GLU A 212 25.26 -2.55 3.25
C GLU A 212 25.94 -3.89 3.61
N LYS A 213 25.55 -4.43 4.77
CA LYS A 213 26.14 -5.65 5.35
C LYS A 213 25.26 -6.88 5.14
N ARG A 214 23.98 -6.68 4.82
CA ARG A 214 23.03 -7.76 4.53
C ARG A 214 23.36 -8.42 3.20
N ASP A 215 22.82 -9.62 3.02
CA ASP A 215 22.90 -10.36 1.75
C ASP A 215 21.65 -10.18 0.88
N HIS A 216 20.53 -9.74 1.47
CA HIS A 216 19.28 -9.43 0.79
C HIS A 216 18.69 -8.14 1.32
N VAL A 217 18.17 -7.29 0.44
CA VAL A 217 17.57 -6.00 0.80
C VAL A 217 16.35 -5.73 -0.06
N GLU A 218 15.32 -5.18 0.57
CA GLU A 218 14.12 -4.64 -0.07
C GLU A 218 14.13 -3.12 0.10
N ILE A 219 13.96 -2.36 -0.99
CA ILE A 219 13.99 -0.90 -0.97
C ILE A 219 12.80 -0.36 -1.76
N SER A 220 12.03 0.55 -1.19
CA SER A 220 10.97 1.29 -1.88
C SER A 220 11.40 2.75 -2.12
N PRO A 221 11.91 3.08 -3.33
CA PRO A 221 12.19 4.46 -3.69
C PRO A 221 10.95 5.34 -3.68
N GLU A 222 9.80 4.79 -4.10
CA GLU A 222 8.53 5.52 -4.14
C GLU A 222 8.08 5.96 -2.74
N SER A 223 8.32 5.13 -1.71
CA SER A 223 8.13 5.52 -0.31
C SER A 223 8.97 6.73 0.11
N GLY A 224 10.23 6.79 -0.35
CA GLY A 224 11.12 7.92 -0.12
C GLY A 224 10.64 9.20 -0.81
N ILE A 225 10.19 9.10 -2.07
CA ILE A 225 9.65 10.23 -2.83
C ILE A 225 8.41 10.81 -2.14
N LEU A 226 7.47 9.95 -1.70
CA LEU A 226 6.29 10.40 -0.97
C LEU A 226 6.66 11.10 0.35
N LEU A 227 7.65 10.56 1.08
CA LEU A 227 8.15 11.22 2.29
C LEU A 227 8.81 12.57 2.01
N ASP A 228 9.48 12.72 0.87
CA ASP A 228 10.03 14.03 0.47
C ASP A 228 8.93 15.05 0.21
N ASP A 229 7.84 14.65 -0.45
CA ASP A 229 6.69 15.52 -0.67
C ASP A 229 5.99 15.89 0.66
N ILE A 230 5.78 14.91 1.55
CA ILE A 230 5.19 15.13 2.88
C ILE A 230 6.07 16.08 3.70
N THR A 231 7.38 15.81 3.78
CA THR A 231 8.30 16.63 4.59
C THR A 231 8.50 18.02 4.02
N LYS A 232 8.46 18.17 2.69
CA LYS A 232 8.40 19.48 2.04
C LYS A 232 7.17 20.25 2.51
N ARG A 233 5.99 19.64 2.48
CA ARG A 233 4.75 20.26 2.94
C ARG A 233 4.80 20.67 4.41
N MET A 234 5.27 19.77 5.28
CA MET A 234 5.40 20.05 6.71
C MET A 234 6.35 21.22 6.98
N ARG A 235 7.40 21.38 6.17
CA ARG A 235 8.37 22.47 6.32
C ARG A 235 7.80 23.81 5.84
N GLU A 236 7.02 23.81 4.76
CA GLU A 236 6.46 25.02 4.15
C GLU A 236 5.21 25.50 4.90
N ASP A 237 4.29 24.59 5.23
CA ASP A 237 2.96 24.92 5.76
C ASP A 237 2.79 24.57 7.25
N GLY A 238 3.76 23.86 7.84
CA GLY A 238 3.62 23.21 9.13
C GLY A 238 2.84 21.90 9.03
N GLY A 239 3.25 20.90 9.79
CA GLY A 239 2.50 19.66 9.81
C GLY A 239 3.10 18.58 10.69
N ILE A 240 2.33 17.52 10.88
CA ILE A 240 2.72 16.33 11.66
C ILE A 240 2.23 15.10 10.92
N THR A 241 3.06 14.07 10.89
CA THR A 241 2.78 12.82 10.17
C THR A 241 2.77 11.65 11.15
N LEU A 242 1.73 10.81 11.05
CA LEU A 242 1.65 9.50 11.69
C LEU A 242 1.69 8.42 10.62
N ILE A 243 2.68 7.55 10.71
CA ILE A 243 2.81 6.36 9.86
C ILE A 243 2.59 5.14 10.75
N VAL A 244 1.60 4.32 10.41
CA VAL A 244 1.26 3.08 11.10
C VAL A 244 1.29 1.97 10.08
N ASP A 245 2.27 1.08 10.22
CA ASP A 245 2.45 -0.02 9.28
C ASP A 245 3.19 -1.20 9.92
N TYR A 246 3.09 -2.37 9.28
CA TYR A 246 3.87 -3.54 9.67
C TYR A 246 5.30 -3.39 9.13
N GLY A 247 6.29 -3.56 10.00
CA GLY A 247 7.66 -3.22 9.60
C GLY A 247 8.76 -3.68 10.53
N HIS A 248 9.97 -3.18 10.24
CA HIS A 248 11.19 -3.46 10.98
C HIS A 248 12.16 -2.28 10.96
N LEU A 249 13.31 -2.43 11.63
CA LEU A 249 14.35 -1.40 11.75
C LEU A 249 15.63 -1.83 11.01
N GLY A 250 15.54 -2.01 9.68
CA GLY A 250 16.68 -2.47 8.87
C GLY A 250 17.15 -3.91 9.13
N THR A 251 16.35 -4.75 9.78
CA THR A 251 16.76 -6.10 10.19
C THR A 251 16.23 -7.24 9.31
N LYS A 252 15.08 -7.06 8.63
CA LYS A 252 14.54 -8.10 7.74
C LYS A 252 15.05 -7.89 6.31
N THR A 253 14.93 -8.94 5.51
CA THR A 253 15.60 -9.05 4.20
C THR A 253 14.74 -9.65 3.09
N ASP A 254 13.70 -10.39 3.44
CA ASP A 254 12.76 -11.02 2.49
C ASP A 254 11.37 -11.02 3.12
N THR A 255 10.57 -9.99 2.79
CA THR A 255 9.25 -9.78 3.39
C THR A 255 8.14 -9.64 2.36
N PHE A 256 8.50 -9.49 1.08
CA PHE A 256 7.56 -9.53 -0.05
C PHE A 256 6.72 -10.80 -0.05
N ARG A 257 5.39 -10.64 0.01
CA ARG A 257 4.46 -11.77 0.09
C ARG A 257 3.09 -11.39 -0.44
N GLY A 258 2.30 -12.41 -0.75
CA GLY A 258 0.89 -12.27 -1.09
C GLY A 258 -0.02 -12.55 0.10
N PHE A 259 -1.16 -11.88 0.19
CA PHE A 259 -2.28 -12.28 1.03
C PHE A 259 -3.54 -12.52 0.19
N LYS A 260 -4.24 -13.61 0.51
CA LYS A 260 -5.53 -13.95 -0.08
C LYS A 260 -6.38 -14.67 0.95
N ASN A 261 -7.62 -14.24 1.15
CA ASN A 261 -8.54 -14.73 2.18
C ASN A 261 -7.87 -14.83 3.57
N HIS A 262 -7.13 -13.79 3.97
CA HIS A 262 -6.38 -13.71 5.24
C HIS A 262 -5.28 -14.78 5.43
N GLN A 263 -4.78 -15.39 4.36
CA GLN A 263 -3.70 -16.37 4.41
C GLN A 263 -2.52 -15.93 3.54
N LEU A 264 -1.31 -16.32 3.97
CA LEU A 264 -0.10 -16.15 3.18
C LEU A 264 -0.25 -16.91 1.85
N HIS A 265 0.06 -16.21 0.77
CA HIS A 265 -0.01 -16.71 -0.57
C HIS A 265 1.29 -16.40 -1.31
N ASP A 266 1.65 -17.26 -2.25
CA ASP A 266 2.75 -17.02 -3.17
C ASP A 266 2.43 -15.77 -4.02
N PRO A 267 3.30 -14.74 -4.00
CA PRO A 267 3.03 -13.48 -4.69
C PRO A 267 3.01 -13.61 -6.21
N LEU A 268 3.58 -14.67 -6.80
CA LEU A 268 3.61 -14.88 -8.24
C LEU A 268 2.43 -15.72 -8.77
N LYS A 269 1.58 -16.22 -7.87
CA LYS A 269 0.39 -17.03 -8.20
C LYS A 269 -0.88 -16.21 -8.08
N ASN A 270 -1.92 -16.61 -8.82
CA ASN A 270 -3.23 -15.94 -8.80
C ASN A 270 -3.12 -14.42 -9.00
N VAL A 271 -2.31 -14.01 -9.98
CA VAL A 271 -2.03 -12.60 -10.31
C VAL A 271 -3.31 -11.77 -10.40
N GLY A 272 -3.35 -10.64 -9.68
CA GLY A 272 -4.52 -9.76 -9.58
C GLY A 272 -5.60 -10.22 -8.60
N GLU A 273 -5.43 -11.37 -7.96
CA GLU A 273 -6.32 -11.89 -6.93
C GLU A 273 -5.68 -12.00 -5.55
N VAL A 274 -4.45 -11.52 -5.43
CA VAL A 274 -3.61 -11.59 -4.25
C VAL A 274 -3.14 -10.18 -3.99
N ASP A 275 -3.27 -9.73 -2.76
CA ASP A 275 -2.68 -8.46 -2.35
C ASP A 275 -1.20 -8.66 -2.07
N LEU A 276 -0.38 -7.79 -2.62
CA LEU A 276 1.06 -7.85 -2.54
C LEU A 276 1.55 -6.80 -1.53
N THR A 277 2.29 -7.27 -0.54
CA THR A 277 2.80 -6.42 0.55
C THR A 277 4.25 -6.76 0.86
N ALA A 278 4.98 -5.77 1.38
CA ALA A 278 6.30 -5.93 1.96
C ALA A 278 6.38 -5.14 3.28
N ASP A 279 7.12 -5.67 4.26
CA ASP A 279 7.30 -4.96 5.53
C ASP A 279 8.03 -3.64 5.32
N VAL A 280 7.55 -2.61 6.00
CA VAL A 280 8.14 -1.27 5.95
C VAL A 280 9.46 -1.23 6.72
N ASP A 281 10.54 -0.79 6.06
CA ASP A 281 11.79 -0.48 6.73
C ASP A 281 11.74 0.93 7.36
N PHE A 282 11.30 1.00 8.62
CA PHE A 282 11.23 2.25 9.38
C PHE A 282 12.61 2.89 9.61
N GLN A 283 13.71 2.13 9.52
CA GLN A 283 15.06 2.71 9.57
C GLN A 283 15.34 3.46 8.27
N PHE A 284 14.96 2.91 7.12
CA PHE A 284 15.06 3.59 5.83
C PHE A 284 14.24 4.89 5.85
N LEU A 285 12.97 4.84 6.26
CA LEU A 285 12.11 6.04 6.34
C LEU A 285 12.73 7.11 7.27
N SER A 286 13.21 6.70 8.46
CA SER A 286 13.80 7.63 9.43
C SER A 286 15.10 8.27 8.92
N LYS A 287 15.95 7.50 8.21
CA LYS A 287 17.16 8.04 7.57
C LYS A 287 16.80 9.01 6.44
N HIS A 288 15.76 8.71 5.67
CA HIS A 288 15.33 9.52 4.52
C HIS A 288 14.86 10.91 4.91
N VAL A 289 14.22 11.03 6.08
CA VAL A 289 13.73 12.31 6.63
C VAL A 289 14.76 13.04 7.51
N ASN A 290 15.94 12.47 7.73
CA ASN A 290 16.97 13.09 8.54
C ASN A 290 17.37 14.47 7.97
N GLY A 291 17.40 15.49 8.82
CA GLY A 291 17.64 16.88 8.41
C GLY A 291 16.46 17.57 7.70
N LYS A 292 15.37 16.84 7.39
CA LYS A 292 14.15 17.38 6.77
C LYS A 292 13.00 17.50 7.77
N ALA A 293 12.89 16.56 8.71
CA ALA A 293 11.91 16.54 9.78
C ALA A 293 12.44 15.80 11.01
N ILE A 294 11.78 16.00 12.17
CA ILE A 294 12.08 15.23 13.39
C ILE A 294 11.28 13.93 13.33
N ALA A 295 11.98 12.80 13.20
CA ALA A 295 11.37 11.47 13.32
C ALA A 295 11.45 10.98 14.78
N VAL A 296 10.31 10.55 15.32
CA VAL A 296 10.21 9.95 16.66
C VAL A 296 9.60 8.56 16.55
N GLY A 297 10.27 7.57 17.13
CA GLY A 297 9.88 6.16 17.03
C GLY A 297 10.85 5.36 16.16
N PRO A 298 10.38 4.24 15.57
CA PRO A 298 9.04 3.67 15.69
C PRO A 298 8.77 3.14 17.10
N VAL A 299 7.49 3.00 17.44
CA VAL A 299 7.02 2.27 18.62
C VAL A 299 6.06 1.18 18.18
N THR A 300 5.93 0.11 18.97
CA THR A 300 4.93 -0.93 18.66
C THR A 300 3.52 -0.35 18.72
N GLN A 301 2.61 -0.82 17.86
CA GLN A 301 1.19 -0.44 17.90
C GLN A 301 0.56 -0.65 19.28
N ALA A 302 0.83 -1.77 19.95
CA ALA A 302 0.33 -2.03 21.30
C ALA A 302 0.73 -0.93 22.30
N SER A 303 2.00 -0.53 22.32
CA SER A 303 2.49 0.56 23.17
C SER A 303 1.86 1.91 22.81
N PHE A 304 1.71 2.21 21.51
CA PHE A 304 1.03 3.42 21.05
C PHE A 304 -0.42 3.49 21.56
N LEU A 305 -1.19 2.42 21.34
CA LEU A 305 -2.59 2.34 21.75
C LEU A 305 -2.75 2.40 23.27
N LYS A 306 -1.86 1.73 24.01
CA LYS A 306 -1.81 1.82 25.48
C LYS A 306 -1.59 3.25 25.96
N ASN A 307 -0.64 3.97 25.36
CA ASN A 307 -0.37 5.37 25.69
C ASN A 307 -1.53 6.31 25.31
N MET A 308 -2.38 5.91 24.36
CA MET A 308 -3.60 6.64 24.01
C MET A 308 -4.80 6.29 24.90
N GLY A 309 -4.68 5.29 25.78
CA GLY A 309 -5.70 4.93 26.76
C GLY A 309 -6.66 3.84 26.30
N ILE A 310 -6.19 2.89 25.48
CA ILE A 310 -7.03 1.77 25.01
C ILE A 310 -7.67 0.98 26.17
N ASP A 311 -6.94 0.76 27.27
CA ASP A 311 -7.42 0.00 28.43
C ASP A 311 -8.69 0.65 29.01
N VAL A 312 -8.66 1.98 29.21
CA VAL A 312 -9.81 2.76 29.70
C VAL A 312 -10.98 2.71 28.73
N ARG A 313 -10.73 2.71 27.41
CA ARG A 313 -11.80 2.67 26.41
C ARG A 313 -12.49 1.32 26.33
N LEU A 314 -11.73 0.24 26.52
CA LEU A 314 -12.26 -1.13 26.53
C LEU A 314 -13.09 -1.41 27.80
N GLU A 315 -12.79 -0.76 28.92
CA GLU A 315 -13.61 -0.87 30.15
C GLU A 315 -15.01 -0.25 30.02
N VAL A 316 -15.20 0.68 29.08
CA VAL A 316 -16.46 1.43 28.86
C VAL A 316 -17.19 0.93 27.60
N SER A 317 -16.71 -0.14 26.96
CA SER A 317 -17.30 -0.73 25.74
C SER A 317 -18.24 -1.90 26.04
#